data_AF-A0A2D8ASA9-F1
#
_entry.id   AF-A0A2D8ASA9-F1
#
_cell.length_a   1.000
_cell.length_b   1.000
_cell.length_c   1.000
_cell.angle_alpha   90.00
_cell.angle_beta   90.00
_cell.angle_gamma   90.00
#
_symmetry.space_group_name_H-M   'P 1'
#
loop_
_entity.id
_entity.type
_entity.pdbx_description
1 polymer ?
#
loop_
_entity_poly.entity_id
_entity_poly.type
_entity_poly.pdbx_seq_one_letter_code
_entity_poly.pdbx_strand_id
1 'polypeptide(L)'
;MMPRIIMDSMLDAAIWFWIPLLLIPTGIWFTVSGKAKSFGKILSLIGLVLVMASSWTVPESDSTASGHLLLSISLPSILLAYGIHGMIFGGNVPVGKLDSGARLSGTFAVFSSLVIFSLMHWYSFTPIWRNGEVNPYWIVFWPTFLLFSTSLTSSASLGLVTFGENRLKEAISLAGVSVLLTGIALCAMLFDGYLTTSEQFRDYLWLATADIFGTIVGLALAIGAFAIVIWSYERSLPLPENSHPPTEEEINHVVNLANKHIRGEEE
;
A
#
# COMPACT_ATOMS: atom_id res chain seq x y z
N MET A 1 -29.34 24.70 16.98
CA MET A 1 -30.26 24.26 15.91
C MET A 1 -29.48 24.38 14.61
N MET A 2 -28.88 23.28 14.13
CA MET A 2 -28.13 23.33 12.86
C MET A 2 -29.13 23.61 11.72
N PRO A 3 -28.85 24.50 10.77
CA PRO A 3 -29.75 24.78 9.65
C PRO A 3 -30.07 23.48 8.91
N ARG A 4 -31.36 23.23 8.64
CA ARG A 4 -31.87 21.97 8.05
C ARG A 4 -31.10 21.54 6.79
N ILE A 5 -30.68 22.51 5.97
CA ILE A 5 -29.90 22.32 4.74
C ILE A 5 -28.52 21.68 5.01
N ILE A 6 -27.85 22.02 6.12
CA ILE A 6 -26.55 21.45 6.49
C ILE A 6 -26.71 20.01 6.99
N MET A 7 -27.82 19.73 7.67
CA MET A 7 -28.10 18.37 8.15
C MET A 7 -28.42 17.42 6.99
N ASP A 8 -29.13 17.91 5.97
CA ASP A 8 -29.43 17.14 4.76
C ASP A 8 -28.14 16.84 3.96
N SER A 9 -27.22 17.81 3.82
CA SER A 9 -25.95 17.59 3.10
C SER A 9 -24.97 16.65 3.81
N MET A 10 -24.93 16.68 5.15
CA MET A 10 -24.12 15.73 5.93
C MET A 10 -24.69 14.30 5.85
N LEU A 11 -26.02 14.17 5.87
CA LEU A 11 -26.69 12.87 5.72
C LEU A 11 -26.43 12.30 4.32
N ASP A 12 -26.49 13.14 3.29
CA ASP A 12 -26.18 12.74 1.91
C ASP A 12 -24.74 12.26 1.79
N ALA A 13 -23.77 12.98 2.36
CA ALA A 13 -22.37 12.54 2.39
C ALA A 13 -22.19 11.23 3.15
N ALA A 14 -22.90 11.03 4.26
CA ALA A 14 -22.85 9.79 5.02
C ALA A 14 -23.32 8.59 4.18
N ILE A 15 -24.44 8.74 3.45
CA ILE A 15 -25.05 7.68 2.65
C ILE A 15 -24.24 7.39 1.38
N TRP A 16 -23.83 8.43 0.66
CA TRP A 16 -23.26 8.31 -0.68
C TRP A 16 -21.74 8.25 -0.73
N PHE A 17 -21.05 8.61 0.36
CA PHE A 17 -19.60 8.53 0.44
C PHE A 17 -19.12 7.63 1.58
N TRP A 18 -19.51 7.91 2.82
CA TRP A 18 -18.93 7.21 3.99
C TRP A 18 -19.37 5.75 4.11
N ILE A 19 -20.66 5.45 3.90
CA ILE A 19 -21.14 4.05 3.88
C ILE A 19 -20.42 3.27 2.76
N PRO A 20 -20.42 3.72 1.49
CA PRO A 20 -19.65 3.08 0.43
C PRO A 20 -18.17 2.88 0.74
N LEU A 21 -17.53 3.87 1.37
CA LEU A 21 -16.13 3.78 1.78
C LEU A 21 -15.90 2.63 2.78
N LEU A 22 -16.81 2.42 3.74
CA LEU A 22 -16.74 1.30 4.70
C LEU A 22 -17.02 -0.07 4.05
N LEU A 23 -17.77 -0.11 2.95
CA LEU A 23 -18.01 -1.35 2.21
C LEU A 23 -16.74 -1.91 1.57
N ILE A 24 -15.77 -1.05 1.21
CA ILE A 24 -14.51 -1.46 0.58
C ILE A 24 -13.70 -2.41 1.47
N PRO A 25 -13.22 -2.02 2.68
CA PRO A 25 -12.45 -2.92 3.54
C PRO A 25 -13.28 -4.12 4.02
N THR A 26 -14.59 -3.93 4.22
CA THR A 26 -15.51 -5.03 4.61
C THR A 26 -15.59 -6.10 3.52
N GLY A 27 -15.73 -5.70 2.25
CA GLY A 27 -15.73 -6.63 1.13
C GLY A 27 -14.36 -7.31 0.91
N ILE A 28 -13.25 -6.59 1.16
CA ILE A 28 -11.90 -7.16 1.11
C ILE A 28 -11.77 -8.23 2.19
N TRP A 29 -12.23 -7.96 3.42
CA TRP A 29 -12.26 -8.92 4.51
C TRP A 29 -13.05 -10.19 4.15
N PHE A 30 -14.26 -10.06 3.58
CA PHE A 30 -15.03 -11.22 3.11
C PHE A 30 -14.32 -12.01 2.00
N THR A 31 -13.56 -11.33 1.15
CA THR A 31 -12.79 -11.95 0.07
C THR A 31 -11.60 -12.73 0.60
N VAL A 32 -10.83 -12.14 1.52
CA VAL A 32 -9.61 -12.72 2.10
C VAL A 32 -9.94 -13.83 3.10
N SER A 33 -10.98 -13.67 3.92
CA SER A 33 -11.41 -14.69 4.90
C SER A 33 -12.02 -15.94 4.27
N GLY A 34 -12.29 -15.95 2.96
CA GLY A 34 -12.92 -17.07 2.25
C GLY A 34 -14.41 -17.28 2.58
N LYS A 35 -14.98 -16.55 3.55
CA LYS A 35 -16.37 -16.73 4.00
C LYS A 35 -17.40 -16.42 2.91
N ALA A 36 -17.16 -15.40 2.09
CA ALA A 36 -18.09 -14.96 1.06
C ALA A 36 -17.35 -14.32 -0.12
N LYS A 37 -16.45 -15.06 -0.77
CA LYS A 37 -15.46 -14.52 -1.71
C LYS A 37 -16.06 -13.70 -2.87
N SER A 38 -17.08 -14.23 -3.55
CA SER A 38 -17.70 -13.53 -4.68
C SER A 38 -18.49 -12.30 -4.23
N PHE A 39 -19.24 -12.43 -3.13
CA PHE A 39 -19.97 -11.32 -2.53
C PHE A 39 -19.04 -10.21 -2.07
N GLY A 40 -17.93 -10.55 -1.40
CA GLY A 40 -16.92 -9.60 -0.94
C GLY A 40 -16.32 -8.79 -2.08
N LYS A 41 -15.99 -9.44 -3.22
CA LYS A 41 -15.51 -8.75 -4.42
C LYS A 41 -16.52 -7.75 -4.96
N ILE A 42 -17.78 -8.18 -5.10
CA ILE A 42 -18.86 -7.32 -5.59
C ILE A 42 -19.08 -6.14 -4.64
N LEU A 43 -19.09 -6.40 -3.34
CA LEU A 43 -19.27 -5.39 -2.30
C LEU A 43 -18.16 -4.32 -2.33
N SER A 44 -16.90 -4.74 -2.42
CA SER A 44 -15.77 -3.81 -2.54
C SER A 44 -15.80 -3.03 -3.85
N LEU A 45 -16.17 -3.68 -4.95
CA LEU A 45 -16.25 -3.01 -6.25
C LEU A 45 -17.36 -1.96 -6.27
N ILE A 46 -18.55 -2.28 -5.76
CA ILE A 46 -19.67 -1.34 -5.65
C ILE A 46 -19.28 -0.18 -4.73
N GLY A 47 -18.69 -0.47 -3.56
CA GLY A 47 -18.20 0.57 -2.65
C GLY A 47 -17.22 1.52 -3.33
N LEU A 48 -16.24 0.98 -4.06
CA LEU A 48 -15.26 1.77 -4.80
C LEU A 48 -15.90 2.63 -5.89
N VAL A 49 -16.78 2.06 -6.71
CA VAL A 49 -17.49 2.79 -7.78
C VAL A 49 -18.33 3.93 -7.20
N LEU A 50 -19.05 3.70 -6.10
CA LEU A 50 -19.86 4.73 -5.44
C LEU A 50 -18.98 5.84 -4.85
N VAL A 51 -17.85 5.52 -4.22
CA VAL A 51 -16.89 6.51 -3.74
C VAL A 51 -16.34 7.36 -4.88
N MET A 52 -15.96 6.73 -6.00
CA MET A 52 -15.46 7.45 -7.19
C MET A 52 -16.55 8.30 -7.85
N ALA A 53 -17.81 7.86 -7.79
CA ALA A 53 -18.96 8.60 -8.30
C ALA A 53 -19.45 9.72 -7.36
N SER A 54 -18.89 9.82 -6.15
CA SER A 54 -19.41 10.71 -5.11
C SER A 54 -19.43 12.19 -5.49
N SER A 55 -18.50 12.64 -6.34
CA SER A 55 -18.47 14.01 -6.84
C SER A 55 -19.68 14.39 -7.69
N TRP A 56 -20.42 13.41 -8.23
CA TRP A 56 -21.69 13.65 -8.93
C TRP A 56 -22.91 13.51 -8.02
N THR A 57 -22.84 12.65 -7.01
CA THR A 57 -24.00 12.36 -6.16
C THR A 57 -24.14 13.33 -4.99
N VAL A 58 -23.03 13.81 -4.42
CA VAL A 58 -23.03 14.79 -3.32
C VAL A 58 -21.99 15.89 -3.59
N PRO A 59 -22.15 16.65 -4.69
CA PRO A 59 -21.13 17.59 -5.16
C PRO A 59 -20.79 18.66 -4.13
N GLU A 60 -21.69 18.97 -3.19
CA GLU A 60 -21.52 19.98 -2.14
C GLU A 60 -20.67 19.53 -0.95
N SER A 61 -20.42 18.23 -0.78
CA SER A 61 -19.62 17.71 0.34
C SER A 61 -18.12 17.71 0.02
N ASP A 62 -17.31 18.23 0.95
CA ASP A 62 -15.84 18.24 0.82
C ASP A 62 -15.23 16.84 0.79
N SER A 63 -15.90 15.85 1.40
CA SER A 63 -15.45 14.45 1.37
C SER A 63 -15.35 13.92 -0.06
N THR A 64 -16.17 14.44 -0.99
CA THR A 64 -16.20 14.00 -2.39
C THR A 64 -14.99 14.45 -3.20
N ALA A 65 -14.20 15.41 -2.73
CA ALA A 65 -12.93 15.75 -3.35
C ALA A 65 -11.96 14.55 -3.39
N SER A 66 -12.02 13.67 -2.38
CA SER A 66 -11.20 12.45 -2.35
C SER A 66 -11.68 11.43 -3.40
N GLY A 67 -13.00 11.25 -3.54
CA GLY A 67 -13.60 10.40 -4.58
C GLY A 67 -13.27 10.90 -5.99
N HIS A 68 -13.37 12.21 -6.19
CA HIS A 68 -12.95 12.87 -7.42
C HIS A 68 -11.46 12.61 -7.71
N LEU A 69 -10.58 12.78 -6.72
CA LEU A 69 -9.15 12.52 -6.90
C LEU A 69 -8.88 11.06 -7.28
N LEU A 70 -9.48 10.10 -6.56
CA LEU A 70 -9.33 8.67 -6.84
C LEU A 70 -9.70 8.33 -8.29
N LEU A 71 -10.76 8.95 -8.81
CA LEU A 71 -11.12 8.81 -10.20
C LEU A 71 -10.12 9.50 -11.13
N SER A 72 -9.69 10.72 -10.84
CA SER A 72 -8.71 11.45 -11.67
C SER A 72 -7.39 10.69 -11.83
N ILE A 73 -6.91 10.04 -10.76
CA ILE A 73 -5.64 9.28 -10.79
C ILE A 73 -5.83 7.81 -11.17
N SER A 74 -7.06 7.33 -11.33
CA SER A 74 -7.34 5.91 -11.55
C SER A 74 -6.60 5.33 -12.76
N LEU A 75 -6.60 6.04 -13.89
CA LEU A 75 -5.93 5.61 -15.11
C LEU A 75 -4.40 5.43 -14.93
N PRO A 76 -3.63 6.46 -14.50
CA PRO A 76 -2.21 6.28 -14.27
C PRO A 76 -1.93 5.28 -13.14
N SER A 77 -2.77 5.19 -12.10
CA SER A 77 -2.60 4.20 -11.02
C SER A 77 -2.81 2.75 -11.50
N ILE A 78 -3.82 2.47 -12.33
CA ILE A 78 -4.04 1.14 -12.90
C ILE A 78 -2.90 0.77 -13.85
N LEU A 79 -2.45 1.72 -14.67
CA LEU A 79 -1.30 1.53 -15.56
C LEU A 79 -0.01 1.24 -14.76
N LEU A 80 0.20 1.94 -13.64
CA LEU A 80 1.31 1.69 -12.73
C LEU A 80 1.23 0.29 -12.12
N ALA A 81 0.05 -0.11 -11.63
CA ALA A 81 -0.16 -1.42 -11.03
C ALA A 81 0.06 -2.55 -12.05
N TYR A 82 -0.45 -2.40 -13.27
CA TYR A 82 -0.16 -3.29 -14.39
C TYR A 82 1.35 -3.35 -14.68
N GLY A 83 2.00 -2.18 -14.70
CA GLY A 83 3.43 -2.05 -14.94
C GLY A 83 4.28 -2.81 -13.92
N ILE A 84 4.01 -2.58 -12.64
CA ILE A 84 4.66 -3.26 -11.52
C ILE A 84 4.41 -4.77 -11.59
N HIS A 85 3.17 -5.19 -11.84
CA HIS A 85 2.83 -6.61 -12.00
C HIS A 85 3.64 -7.27 -13.14
N GLY A 86 3.70 -6.63 -14.30
CA GLY A 86 4.49 -7.12 -15.44
C GLY A 86 6.00 -7.18 -15.13
N MET A 87 6.53 -6.20 -14.40
CA MET A 87 7.94 -6.19 -13.99
C MET A 87 8.27 -7.29 -12.97
N ILE A 88 7.38 -7.55 -12.02
CA ILE A 88 7.56 -8.60 -11.01
C ILE A 88 7.46 -9.98 -11.65
N PHE A 89 6.35 -10.27 -12.34
CA PHE A 89 6.06 -11.63 -12.84
C PHE A 89 6.65 -11.94 -14.22
N GLY A 90 7.09 -10.94 -14.99
CA GLY A 90 7.86 -11.15 -16.23
C GLY A 90 9.35 -11.45 -15.98
N GLY A 91 9.81 -11.41 -14.73
CA GLY A 91 11.19 -11.67 -14.33
C GLY A 91 11.53 -13.16 -14.17
N ASN A 92 12.63 -13.43 -13.46
CA ASN A 92 13.02 -14.79 -13.07
C ASN A 92 12.25 -15.21 -11.80
N VAL A 93 10.95 -15.46 -11.96
CA VAL A 93 10.08 -15.93 -10.88
C VAL A 93 9.93 -17.46 -10.99
N PRO A 94 10.08 -18.22 -9.88
CA PRO A 94 10.05 -19.68 -9.91
C PRO A 94 8.68 -20.27 -10.28
N VAL A 95 7.58 -19.53 -10.05
CA VAL A 95 6.20 -19.98 -10.34
C VAL A 95 5.38 -18.80 -10.87
N GLY A 96 4.52 -19.06 -11.87
CA GLY A 96 3.60 -18.04 -12.39
C GLY A 96 4.27 -16.97 -13.26
N LYS A 97 5.37 -17.32 -13.93
CA LYS A 97 6.09 -16.41 -14.84
C LYS A 97 5.21 -16.04 -16.04
N LEU A 98 5.13 -14.75 -16.34
CA LEU A 98 4.47 -14.23 -17.53
C LEU A 98 5.33 -14.45 -18.79
N ASP A 99 4.79 -14.16 -19.97
CA ASP A 99 5.52 -14.23 -21.22
C ASP A 99 6.74 -13.28 -21.22
N SER A 100 7.69 -13.53 -22.13
CA SER A 100 8.95 -12.79 -22.18
C SER A 100 8.77 -11.29 -22.47
N GLY A 101 7.65 -10.87 -23.06
CA GLY A 101 7.33 -9.48 -23.33
C GLY A 101 6.77 -8.73 -22.11
N ALA A 102 6.24 -9.43 -21.11
CA ALA A 102 5.57 -8.83 -19.97
C ALA A 102 6.46 -7.88 -19.15
N ARG A 103 7.76 -8.21 -19.01
CA ARG A 103 8.69 -7.35 -18.28
C ARG A 103 8.92 -6.03 -18.99
N LEU A 104 9.08 -6.06 -20.31
CA LEU A 104 9.29 -4.86 -21.13
C LEU A 104 8.02 -4.00 -21.18
N SER A 105 6.86 -4.63 -21.43
CA SER A 105 5.56 -3.97 -21.36
C SER A 105 5.33 -3.33 -19.99
N GLY A 106 5.69 -4.05 -18.92
CA GLY A 106 5.58 -3.57 -17.56
C GLY A 106 6.45 -2.34 -17.29
N THR A 107 7.70 -2.38 -17.72
CA THR A 107 8.61 -1.22 -17.62
C THR A 107 8.05 0.00 -18.36
N PHE A 108 7.60 -0.17 -19.61
CA PHE A 108 6.99 0.91 -20.37
C PHE A 108 5.78 1.50 -19.64
N ALA A 109 4.88 0.65 -19.13
CA ALA A 109 3.70 1.09 -18.40
C ALA A 109 4.03 1.89 -17.12
N VAL A 110 5.06 1.48 -16.35
CA VAL A 110 5.53 2.25 -15.19
C VAL A 110 5.99 3.65 -15.62
N PHE A 111 6.85 3.74 -16.63
CA PHE A 111 7.35 5.04 -17.11
C PHE A 111 6.23 5.91 -17.69
N SER A 112 5.33 5.34 -18.49
CA SER A 112 4.17 6.06 -19.01
C SER A 112 3.27 6.59 -17.89
N SER A 113 3.05 5.81 -16.83
CA SER A 113 2.29 6.25 -15.67
C SER A 113 2.96 7.45 -14.96
N LEU A 114 4.28 7.37 -14.72
CA LEU A 114 5.03 8.48 -14.12
C LEU A 114 5.03 9.74 -14.99
N VAL A 115 5.07 9.59 -16.31
CA VAL A 115 4.91 10.71 -17.25
C VAL A 115 3.50 11.31 -17.14
N ILE A 116 2.46 10.49 -17.09
CA ILE A 116 1.08 10.99 -16.92
C ILE A 116 0.94 11.74 -15.59
N PHE A 117 1.44 11.19 -14.49
CA PHE A 117 1.43 11.90 -13.20
C PHE A 117 2.20 13.23 -13.25
N SER A 118 3.34 13.25 -13.94
CA SER A 118 4.10 14.49 -14.15
C SER A 118 3.31 15.51 -15.00
N LEU A 119 2.62 15.07 -16.05
CA LEU A 119 1.74 15.92 -16.84
C LEU A 119 0.54 16.42 -16.04
N MET A 120 0.03 15.66 -15.08
CA MET A 120 -0.98 16.13 -14.14
C MET A 120 -0.44 17.25 -13.22
N HIS A 121 0.87 17.33 -12.99
CA HIS A 121 1.46 18.41 -12.21
C HIS A 121 1.83 19.64 -13.05
N TRP A 122 2.49 19.45 -14.20
CA TRP A 122 3.05 20.53 -15.04
C TRP A 122 2.23 20.88 -16.28
N TYR A 123 1.11 20.21 -16.53
CA TYR A 123 0.27 20.45 -17.70
C TYR A 123 -1.22 20.54 -17.35
N SER A 124 -2.05 20.74 -18.37
CA SER A 124 -3.52 20.92 -18.25
C SER A 124 -4.30 19.74 -17.66
N PHE A 125 -3.62 18.64 -17.30
CA PHE A 125 -4.23 17.45 -16.72
C PHE A 125 -4.35 17.49 -15.20
N THR A 126 -3.96 18.62 -14.56
CA THR A 126 -4.14 18.80 -13.12
C THR A 126 -5.59 18.51 -12.72
N PRO A 127 -5.84 17.70 -11.67
CA PRO A 127 -7.20 17.42 -11.20
C PRO A 127 -7.89 18.71 -10.77
N ILE A 128 -8.83 19.20 -11.57
CA ILE A 128 -9.67 20.35 -11.26
C ILE A 128 -10.97 19.84 -10.67
N TRP A 129 -11.29 20.30 -9.46
CA TRP A 129 -12.51 20.01 -8.74
C TRP A 129 -13.44 21.24 -8.75
N ARG A 130 -14.38 21.30 -7.79
CA ARG A 130 -15.47 22.27 -7.73
C ARG A 130 -15.02 23.70 -8.05
N ASN A 131 -15.84 24.42 -8.82
CA ASN A 131 -15.64 25.83 -9.18
C ASN A 131 -14.32 26.12 -9.94
N GLY A 132 -13.72 25.13 -10.59
CA GLY A 132 -12.48 25.32 -11.34
C GLY A 132 -11.22 25.34 -10.47
N GLU A 133 -11.35 25.04 -9.17
CA GLU A 133 -10.22 24.98 -8.25
C GLU A 133 -9.48 23.64 -8.35
N VAL A 134 -8.19 23.63 -8.04
CA VAL A 134 -7.42 22.38 -7.97
C VAL A 134 -7.97 21.51 -6.84
N ASN A 135 -8.09 20.21 -7.10
CA ASN A 135 -8.48 19.26 -6.07
C ASN A 135 -7.51 19.36 -4.87
N PRO A 136 -8.00 19.65 -3.65
CA PRO A 136 -7.13 19.89 -2.49
C PRO A 136 -6.26 18.68 -2.13
N TYR A 137 -6.71 17.47 -2.47
CA TYR A 137 -5.95 16.26 -2.18
C TYR A 137 -4.86 15.96 -3.21
N TRP A 138 -4.85 16.63 -4.38
CA TRP A 138 -3.79 16.44 -5.38
C TRP A 138 -2.43 16.89 -4.85
N ILE A 139 -2.38 18.07 -4.23
CA ILE A 139 -1.14 18.63 -3.68
C ILE A 139 -0.69 17.91 -2.40
N VAL A 140 -1.57 17.12 -1.77
CA VAL A 140 -1.20 16.19 -0.69
C VAL A 140 -0.64 14.89 -1.28
N PHE A 141 -1.37 14.31 -2.24
CA PHE A 141 -1.05 13.03 -2.85
C PHE A 141 0.32 13.05 -3.54
N TRP A 142 0.57 14.04 -4.40
CA TRP A 142 1.73 14.00 -5.29
C TRP A 142 3.08 14.06 -4.55
N PRO A 143 3.32 15.02 -3.63
CA PRO A 143 4.53 15.02 -2.80
C PRO A 143 4.64 13.75 -1.95
N THR A 144 3.54 13.29 -1.34
CA THR A 144 3.53 12.08 -0.51
C THR A 144 3.89 10.84 -1.31
N PHE A 145 3.33 10.68 -2.50
CA PHE A 145 3.62 9.57 -3.41
C PHE A 145 5.09 9.56 -3.82
N LEU A 146 5.64 10.70 -4.22
CA LEU A 146 7.04 10.82 -4.63
C LEU A 146 7.99 10.52 -3.46
N LEU A 147 7.74 11.12 -2.29
CA LEU A 147 8.57 10.91 -1.11
C LEU A 147 8.52 9.46 -0.64
N PHE A 148 7.32 8.92 -0.44
CA PHE A 148 7.13 7.55 0.03
C PHE A 148 7.72 6.53 -0.95
N SER A 149 7.49 6.69 -2.26
CA SER A 149 8.03 5.78 -3.28
C SER A 149 9.54 5.87 -3.40
N THR A 150 10.12 7.07 -3.26
CA THR A 150 11.57 7.29 -3.21
C THR A 150 12.19 6.55 -2.03
N SER A 151 11.63 6.75 -0.82
CA SER A 151 12.10 6.09 0.39
C SER A 151 11.95 4.57 0.28
N LEU A 152 10.81 4.07 -0.17
CA LEU A 152 10.54 2.63 -0.29
C LEU A 152 11.51 1.96 -1.27
N THR A 153 11.73 2.54 -2.45
CA THR A 153 12.66 2.00 -3.45
C THR A 153 14.11 2.09 -3.01
N SER A 154 14.50 3.16 -2.30
CA SER A 154 15.84 3.29 -1.70
C SER A 154 16.08 2.25 -0.60
N SER A 155 15.15 2.11 0.35
CA SER A 155 15.24 1.12 1.42
C SER A 155 15.24 -0.31 0.87
N ALA A 156 14.41 -0.61 -0.13
CA ALA A 156 14.40 -1.91 -0.79
C ALA A 156 15.72 -2.19 -1.54
N SER A 157 16.29 -1.20 -2.22
CA SER A 157 17.61 -1.30 -2.85
C SER A 157 18.69 -1.62 -1.81
N LEU A 158 18.71 -0.90 -0.69
CA LEU A 158 19.67 -1.15 0.38
C LEU A 158 19.50 -2.56 0.97
N GLY A 159 18.27 -2.98 1.23
CA GLY A 159 17.96 -4.32 1.72
C GLY A 159 18.44 -5.43 0.79
N LEU A 160 18.35 -5.23 -0.53
CA LEU A 160 18.89 -6.18 -1.51
C LEU A 160 20.41 -6.25 -1.51
N VAL A 161 21.10 -5.14 -1.24
CA VAL A 161 22.57 -5.13 -1.12
C VAL A 161 23.04 -5.76 0.19
N THR A 162 22.32 -5.50 1.29
CA THR A 162 22.75 -5.96 2.63
C THR A 162 22.37 -7.39 2.93
N PHE A 163 21.20 -7.85 2.47
CA PHE A 163 20.65 -9.17 2.79
C PHE A 163 20.46 -10.07 1.57
N GLY A 164 20.53 -9.52 0.35
CA GLY A 164 20.28 -10.29 -0.87
C GLY A 164 21.55 -10.91 -1.45
N GLU A 165 21.54 -12.23 -1.64
CA GLU A 165 22.61 -12.91 -2.37
C GLU A 165 22.48 -12.69 -3.88
N ASN A 166 23.54 -12.20 -4.52
CA ASN A 166 23.60 -11.97 -5.97
C ASN A 166 22.47 -11.08 -6.53
N ARG A 167 22.00 -10.09 -5.75
CA ARG A 167 20.89 -9.17 -6.11
C ARG A 167 21.33 -7.75 -6.50
N LEU A 168 22.60 -7.54 -6.81
CA LEU A 168 23.14 -6.21 -7.11
C LEU A 168 22.44 -5.53 -8.31
N LYS A 169 22.09 -6.31 -9.33
CA LYS A 169 21.42 -5.77 -10.53
C LYS A 169 20.03 -5.23 -10.20
N GLU A 170 19.25 -5.97 -9.42
CA GLU A 170 17.94 -5.54 -8.94
C GLU A 170 18.04 -4.34 -8.00
N ALA A 171 19.05 -4.32 -7.12
CA ALA A 171 19.31 -3.19 -6.24
C ALA A 171 19.60 -1.91 -7.05
N ILE A 172 20.52 -1.96 -8.02
CA ILE A 172 20.82 -0.81 -8.88
C ILE A 172 19.57 -0.33 -9.63
N SER A 173 18.72 -1.25 -10.08
CA SER A 173 17.46 -0.87 -10.74
C SER A 173 16.52 -0.11 -9.79
N LEU A 174 16.38 -0.55 -8.54
CA LEU A 174 15.55 0.14 -7.53
C LEU A 174 16.15 1.49 -7.12
N ALA A 175 17.48 1.56 -6.95
CA ALA A 175 18.18 2.81 -6.71
C ALA A 175 17.97 3.80 -7.87
N GLY A 176 18.03 3.33 -9.12
CA GLY A 176 17.74 4.15 -10.30
C GLY A 176 16.33 4.73 -10.30
N VAL A 177 15.33 3.94 -9.92
CA VAL A 177 13.94 4.42 -9.74
C VAL A 177 13.85 5.45 -8.62
N SER A 178 14.54 5.24 -7.49
CA SER A 178 14.59 6.20 -6.38
C SER A 178 15.21 7.53 -6.80
N VAL A 179 16.30 7.51 -7.58
CA VAL A 179 16.93 8.72 -8.12
C VAL A 179 16.01 9.45 -9.09
N LEU A 180 15.30 8.71 -9.97
CA LEU A 180 14.32 9.30 -10.88
C LEU A 180 13.20 10.02 -10.13
N LEU A 181 12.60 9.37 -9.14
CA LEU A 181 11.51 9.95 -8.34
C LEU A 181 11.98 11.15 -7.51
N THR A 182 13.19 11.07 -6.95
CA THR A 182 13.86 12.22 -6.31
C THR A 182 14.02 13.37 -7.30
N GLY A 183 14.48 13.10 -8.52
CA GLY A 183 14.63 14.10 -9.56
C GLY A 183 13.31 14.82 -9.88
N ILE A 184 12.22 14.06 -10.01
CA ILE A 184 10.87 14.62 -10.22
C ILE A 184 10.46 15.50 -9.02
N ALA A 185 10.67 15.04 -7.79
CA ALA A 185 10.36 15.81 -6.59
C ALA A 185 11.16 17.12 -6.52
N LEU A 186 12.46 17.08 -6.81
CA LEU A 186 13.31 18.27 -6.86
C LEU A 186 12.86 19.24 -7.95
N CYS A 187 12.49 18.75 -9.13
CA CYS A 187 11.90 19.60 -10.18
C CYS A 187 10.63 20.30 -9.67
N ALA A 188 9.75 19.60 -8.96
CA ALA A 188 8.49 20.18 -8.44
C ALA A 188 8.74 21.19 -7.31
N MET A 189 9.83 21.03 -6.55
CA MET A 189 10.27 22.02 -5.56
C MET A 189 10.86 23.29 -6.19
N LEU A 190 11.37 23.22 -7.41
CA LEU A 190 12.10 24.30 -8.08
C LEU A 190 11.26 25.04 -9.13
N PHE A 191 10.33 24.36 -9.78
CA PHE A 191 9.52 24.90 -10.86
C PHE A 191 8.04 24.82 -10.51
N ASP A 192 7.32 25.90 -10.78
CA ASP A 192 5.87 25.91 -10.62
C ASP A 192 5.21 24.89 -11.56
N GLY A 193 4.16 24.25 -11.05
CA GLY A 193 3.26 23.42 -11.84
C GLY A 193 2.31 24.27 -12.68
N TYR A 194 1.36 23.62 -13.36
CA TYR A 194 0.40 24.33 -14.21
C TYR A 194 -0.58 25.18 -13.39
N LEU A 195 -1.08 24.64 -12.27
CA LEU A 195 -2.03 25.31 -11.36
C LEU A 195 -1.59 25.32 -9.88
N THR A 196 -0.39 24.81 -9.57
CA THR A 196 0.14 24.71 -8.20
C THR A 196 1.54 25.31 -8.16
N THR A 197 1.85 26.12 -7.15
CA THR A 197 3.19 26.74 -7.05
C THR A 197 4.21 25.78 -6.43
N SER A 198 5.48 26.01 -6.73
CA SER A 198 6.60 25.31 -6.12
C SER A 198 6.67 25.54 -4.60
N GLU A 199 6.22 26.70 -4.11
CA GLU A 199 6.10 26.99 -2.68
C GLU A 199 5.08 26.09 -1.99
N GLN A 200 3.87 26.01 -2.55
CA GLN A 200 2.84 25.08 -2.06
C GLN A 200 3.36 23.64 -2.06
N PHE A 201 4.04 23.23 -3.12
CA PHE A 201 4.62 21.89 -3.20
C PHE A 201 5.64 21.62 -2.07
N ARG A 202 6.52 22.58 -1.77
CA ARG A 202 7.51 22.45 -0.67
C ARG A 202 6.83 22.33 0.69
N ASP A 203 5.79 23.12 0.94
CA ASP A 203 5.04 23.06 2.20
C ASP A 203 4.39 21.68 2.40
N TYR A 204 3.70 21.17 1.36
CA TYR A 204 3.08 19.85 1.42
C TYR A 204 4.10 18.70 1.44
N LEU A 205 5.28 18.87 0.84
CA LEU A 205 6.37 17.89 0.96
C LEU A 205 6.87 17.79 2.41
N TRP A 206 6.95 18.91 3.13
CA TRP A 206 7.31 18.92 4.54
C TRP A 206 6.23 18.27 5.42
N LEU A 207 4.95 18.58 5.15
CA LEU A 207 3.82 17.92 5.80
C LEU A 207 3.84 16.41 5.54
N ALA A 208 4.04 15.98 4.29
CA ALA A 208 4.17 14.57 3.94
C ALA A 208 5.34 13.88 4.68
N THR A 209 6.45 14.60 4.86
CA THR A 209 7.59 14.10 5.65
C THR A 209 7.19 13.88 7.10
N ALA A 210 6.50 14.86 7.71
CA ALA A 210 6.00 14.75 9.08
C ALA A 210 5.00 13.60 9.24
N ASP A 211 4.09 13.41 8.28
CA ASP A 211 3.08 12.33 8.30
C ASP A 211 3.73 10.95 8.19
N ILE A 212 4.67 10.77 7.25
CA ILE A 212 5.40 9.50 7.08
C ILE A 212 6.23 9.20 8.33
N PHE A 213 7.00 10.18 8.83
CA PHE A 213 7.81 10.01 10.03
C PHE A 213 6.94 9.71 11.26
N GLY A 214 5.87 10.47 11.46
CA GLY A 214 4.92 10.25 12.55
C GLY A 214 4.27 8.88 12.49
N THR A 215 3.93 8.38 11.29
CA THR A 215 3.39 7.03 11.09
C THR A 215 4.41 5.95 11.47
N ILE A 216 5.68 6.10 11.06
CA ILE A 216 6.74 5.14 11.38
C ILE A 216 7.01 5.12 12.89
N VAL A 217 7.13 6.29 13.53
CA VAL A 217 7.34 6.40 14.97
C VAL A 217 6.15 5.84 15.74
N GLY A 218 4.92 6.18 15.34
CA GLY A 218 3.70 5.66 15.94
C GLY A 218 3.61 4.13 15.85
N LEU A 219 3.94 3.56 14.70
CA LEU A 219 4.00 2.11 14.50
C LEU A 219 5.06 1.46 15.40
N ALA A 220 6.26 2.03 15.48
CA ALA A 220 7.34 1.53 16.32
C ALA A 220 6.95 1.56 17.81
N LEU A 221 6.33 2.65 18.28
CA LEU A 221 5.82 2.77 19.65
C LEU A 221 4.70 1.78 19.93
N ALA A 222 3.79 1.55 18.98
CA ALA A 222 2.74 0.55 19.13
C ALA A 222 3.32 -0.87 19.27
N ILE A 223 4.27 -1.24 18.42
CA ILE A 223 4.98 -2.53 18.52
C ILE A 223 5.70 -2.64 19.87
N GLY A 224 6.40 -1.57 20.30
CA GLY A 224 7.07 -1.53 21.59
C GLY A 224 6.11 -1.72 22.77
N ALA A 225 4.95 -1.06 22.74
CA ALA A 225 3.93 -1.22 23.78
C ALA A 225 3.41 -2.66 23.85
N PHE A 226 3.12 -3.28 22.70
CA PHE A 226 2.72 -4.69 22.65
C PHE A 226 3.81 -5.62 23.18
N ALA A 227 5.07 -5.39 22.79
CA ALA A 227 6.20 -6.18 23.27
C ALA A 227 6.37 -6.07 24.79
N ILE A 228 6.21 -4.87 25.37
CA ILE A 228 6.26 -4.66 26.82
C ILE A 228 5.13 -5.40 27.52
N VAL A 229 3.91 -5.37 26.98
CA VAL A 229 2.76 -6.08 27.56
C VAL A 229 2.99 -7.59 27.54
N ILE A 230 3.44 -8.15 26.42
CA ILE A 230 3.75 -9.58 26.30
C ILE A 230 4.85 -9.96 27.28
N TRP A 231 5.96 -9.22 27.29
CA TRP A 231 7.08 -9.48 28.20
C TRP A 231 6.69 -9.40 29.68
N SER A 232 5.89 -8.39 30.05
CA SER A 232 5.39 -8.24 31.42
C SER A 232 4.49 -9.41 31.82
N TYR A 233 3.67 -9.90 30.89
CA TYR A 233 2.79 -11.04 31.12
C TYR A 233 3.60 -12.35 31.23
N GLU A 234 4.48 -12.63 30.28
CA GLU A 234 5.33 -13.83 30.28
C GLU A 234 6.20 -13.93 31.55
N ARG A 235 6.78 -12.80 31.97
CA ARG A 235 7.57 -12.74 33.21
C ARG A 235 6.75 -13.08 34.46
N SER A 236 5.44 -12.89 34.42
CA SER A 236 4.54 -13.18 35.54
C SER A 236 4.02 -14.63 35.57
N LEU A 237 4.25 -15.40 34.50
CA LEU A 237 3.83 -16.79 34.45
C LEU A 237 4.72 -17.68 35.35
N PRO A 238 4.14 -18.69 36.03
CA PRO A 238 4.94 -19.68 36.73
C PRO A 238 5.83 -20.45 35.74
N LEU A 239 6.96 -20.96 36.23
CA LEU A 239 7.81 -21.85 35.46
C LEU A 239 6.97 -23.02 34.94
N PRO A 240 7.09 -23.40 33.65
CA PRO A 240 6.40 -24.57 33.15
C PRO A 240 6.82 -25.80 33.97
N GLU A 241 5.86 -26.68 34.26
CA GLU A 241 6.18 -27.94 34.91
C GLU A 241 7.17 -28.71 34.02
N ASN A 242 8.19 -29.28 34.65
CA ASN A 242 9.09 -30.18 33.95
C ASN A 242 8.25 -31.34 33.40
N SER A 243 8.44 -31.66 32.13
CA SER A 243 7.90 -32.90 31.57
C SER A 243 8.26 -34.05 32.48
N HIS A 244 7.29 -34.92 32.76
CA HIS A 244 7.58 -36.16 33.46
C HIS A 244 8.67 -36.93 32.72
N PRO A 245 9.55 -37.65 33.45
CA PRO A 245 10.49 -38.55 32.80
C PRO A 245 9.72 -39.51 31.87
N PRO A 246 10.30 -39.87 30.71
CA PRO A 246 9.64 -40.72 29.74
C PRO A 246 9.13 -42.00 30.40
N THR A 247 7.89 -42.36 30.09
CA THR A 247 7.33 -43.64 30.53
C THR A 247 8.05 -44.80 29.84
N GLU A 248 8.02 -46.00 30.44
CA GLU A 248 8.62 -47.19 29.79
C GLU A 248 8.01 -47.47 28.42
N GLU A 249 6.74 -47.14 28.22
CA GLU A 249 6.05 -47.26 26.94
C GLU A 249 6.60 -46.31 25.87
N GLU A 250 6.86 -45.04 26.24
CA GLU A 250 7.50 -44.06 25.36
C GLU A 250 8.95 -44.42 25.06
N ILE A 251 9.70 -44.92 26.06
CA ILE A 251 11.07 -45.41 25.86
C ILE A 251 11.06 -46.59 24.89
N ASN A 252 10.18 -47.58 25.09
CA ASN A 252 10.05 -48.72 24.20
C ASN A 252 9.61 -48.32 22.80
N HIS A 253 8.73 -47.31 22.68
CA HIS A 253 8.32 -46.75 21.40
C HIS A 253 9.49 -46.11 20.66
N VAL A 254 10.28 -45.26 21.33
CA VAL A 254 11.45 -44.59 20.75
C VAL A 254 12.54 -45.60 20.41
N VAL A 255 12.78 -46.60 21.25
CA VAL A 255 13.74 -47.69 20.98
C VAL A 255 13.29 -48.52 19.78
N ASN A 256 12.00 -48.84 19.65
CA ASN A 256 11.47 -49.52 18.46
C ASN A 256 11.61 -48.66 17.20
N LEU A 257 11.33 -47.36 17.28
CA LEU A 257 11.49 -46.43 16.17
C LEU A 257 12.97 -46.34 15.74
N ALA A 258 13.87 -46.22 16.70
CA ALA A 258 15.31 -46.17 16.48
C ALA A 258 15.82 -47.48 15.87
N ASN A 259 15.41 -48.64 16.40
CA ASN A 259 15.77 -49.94 15.84
C ASN A 259 15.25 -50.11 14.41
N LYS A 260 14.02 -49.66 14.12
CA LYS A 260 13.44 -49.72 12.77
C LYS A 260 14.22 -48.89 11.75
N HIS A 261 14.74 -47.72 12.15
CA HIS A 261 15.49 -46.84 11.24
C HIS A 261 17.00 -47.14 11.21
N ILE A 262 17.59 -47.67 12.29
CA ILE A 262 19.02 -48.00 12.38
C ILE A 262 19.31 -49.37 11.75
N ARG A 263 18.39 -50.34 11.83
CA ARG A 263 18.60 -51.65 11.22
C ARG A 263 18.46 -51.67 9.71
N GLY A 264 17.97 -50.59 9.08
CA GLY A 264 17.83 -50.54 7.63
C GLY A 264 17.14 -51.80 7.10
N GLU A 265 15.95 -52.13 7.63
CA GLU A 265 15.12 -53.11 6.93
C GLU A 265 14.66 -52.45 5.64
N GLU A 266 15.42 -52.75 4.58
CA GLU A 266 15.01 -52.67 3.19
C GLU A 266 13.56 -53.17 3.07
N GLU A 267 12.72 -52.41 2.36
CA GLU A 267 11.44 -52.91 1.85
C GLU A 267 11.62 -54.24 1.08
#